data_AF-A0A9X5XCA5-F1
#
_entry.id   AF-A0A9X5XCA5-F1
#
_cell.length_a   1.000
_cell.length_b   1.000
_cell.length_c   1.000
_cell.angle_alpha   90.00
_cell.angle_beta   90.00
_cell.angle_gamma   90.00
#
_symmetry.space_group_name_H-M   'P 1'
#
loop_
_entity.id
_entity.type
_entity.pdbx_description
1 polymer ?
#
loop_
_entity_poly.entity_id
_entity_poly.type
_entity_poly.pdbx_seq_one_letter_code
_entity_poly.pdbx_strand_id
1 'polypeptide(L)'
;FQGLDRLEARSAIVAALRADGRIVAEKRPYVHSVGHCSRCKTTIEPRLSMQWWVKVGPLAKAAGDAVRDGRVKIHPQEMEKRYFDWVDNLHDWCISRQLWWGHRIPVWYGPNGEVVCVGPDDEAPTGEGWHQDTDVLDTWFSSGLWPFSTLGWPEQTESLAKFYPNSVLVTGYDILFFWVARMMMFGLYA
;
A
#
# COMPACT_ATOMS: atom_id res chain seq x y z
N PHE A 1 -31.51 8.77 -11.58
CA PHE A 1 -30.09 8.56 -11.94
C PHE A 1 -29.52 7.21 -11.49
N GLN A 2 -30.18 6.49 -10.57
CA GLN A 2 -29.75 5.15 -10.13
C GLN A 2 -29.65 4.17 -11.32
N GLY A 3 -28.59 3.35 -11.33
CA GLY A 3 -28.35 2.35 -12.38
C GLY A 3 -27.60 2.85 -13.62
N LEU A 4 -27.32 4.16 -13.72
CA LEU A 4 -26.54 4.73 -14.83
C LEU A 4 -25.03 4.58 -14.62
N ASP A 5 -24.26 4.47 -15.71
CA ASP A 5 -22.81 4.65 -15.64
C ASP A 5 -22.48 6.07 -15.17
N ARG A 6 -21.34 6.25 -14.49
CA ARG A 6 -20.92 7.54 -13.92
C ARG A 6 -20.84 8.68 -14.94
N LEU A 7 -20.42 8.42 -16.18
CA LEU A 7 -20.27 9.45 -17.21
C LEU A 7 -21.62 9.85 -17.80
N GLU A 8 -22.51 8.87 -17.94
CA GLU A 8 -23.91 9.08 -18.33
C GLU A 8 -24.66 9.84 -17.24
N ALA A 9 -24.51 9.40 -15.98
CA ALA A 9 -25.09 10.03 -14.81
C ALA A 9 -24.63 11.49 -14.69
N ARG A 10 -23.35 11.79 -14.90
CA ARG A 10 -22.82 13.16 -14.92
C ARG A 10 -23.58 14.04 -15.92
N SER A 11 -23.78 13.56 -17.13
CA SER A 11 -24.48 14.32 -18.19
C SER A 11 -25.96 14.51 -17.84
N ALA A 12 -26.63 13.47 -17.35
CA ALA A 12 -28.03 13.52 -16.93
C ALA A 12 -28.26 14.47 -15.73
N ILE A 13 -27.35 14.47 -14.75
CA ILE A 13 -27.41 15.36 -13.59
C ILE A 13 -27.26 16.83 -14.03
N VAL A 14 -26.30 17.12 -14.92
CA VAL A 14 -26.14 18.49 -15.45
C VAL A 14 -27.39 18.95 -16.18
N ALA A 15 -28.03 18.08 -16.98
CA ALA A 15 -29.27 18.42 -17.67
C ALA A 15 -30.43 18.72 -16.69
N ALA A 16 -30.60 17.89 -15.65
CA ALA A 16 -31.61 18.12 -14.62
C ALA A 16 -31.39 19.43 -13.86
N LEU A 17 -30.15 19.70 -13.43
CA LEU A 17 -29.80 20.97 -12.78
C LEU A 17 -30.06 22.18 -13.67
N ARG A 18 -29.87 22.05 -14.98
CA ARG A 18 -30.17 23.11 -15.96
C ARG A 18 -31.68 23.34 -16.07
N ALA A 19 -32.48 22.28 -16.15
CA ALA A 19 -33.94 22.38 -16.21
C ALA A 19 -34.51 23.06 -14.95
N ASP A 20 -33.92 22.80 -13.79
CA ASP A 20 -34.31 23.41 -12.51
C ASP A 20 -33.76 24.84 -12.31
N GLY A 21 -33.03 25.39 -13.29
CA GLY A 21 -32.42 26.72 -13.19
C GLY A 21 -31.33 26.83 -12.09
N ARG A 22 -30.74 25.71 -11.67
CA ARG A 22 -29.76 25.63 -10.56
C ARG A 22 -28.32 25.89 -11.01
N ILE A 23 -28.07 26.03 -12.31
CA ILE A 23 -26.75 26.36 -12.85
C ILE A 23 -26.63 27.87 -12.98
N VAL A 24 -25.88 28.49 -12.06
CA VAL A 24 -25.66 29.95 -12.05
C VAL A 24 -24.51 30.41 -12.96
N ALA A 25 -23.57 29.51 -13.27
CA ALA A 25 -22.44 29.77 -14.14
C ALA A 25 -21.85 28.45 -14.66
N GLU A 26 -21.21 28.51 -15.82
CA GLU A 26 -20.54 27.37 -16.44
C GLU A 26 -19.15 27.80 -16.96
N LYS A 27 -18.10 27.04 -16.62
CA LYS A 27 -16.72 27.29 -17.06
C LYS A 27 -16.23 26.13 -17.91
N ARG A 28 -15.97 26.40 -19.20
CA ARG A 28 -15.39 25.43 -20.15
C ARG A 28 -14.45 26.13 -21.14
N PRO A 29 -13.26 25.58 -21.44
CA PRO A 29 -12.69 24.36 -20.86
C PRO A 29 -12.21 24.56 -19.41
N TYR A 30 -12.19 23.48 -18.62
CA TYR A 30 -11.62 23.46 -17.27
C TYR A 30 -10.53 22.39 -17.18
N VAL A 31 -9.27 22.83 -17.17
CA VAL A 31 -8.11 21.95 -17.12
C VAL A 31 -7.68 21.77 -15.67
N HIS A 32 -7.56 20.52 -15.22
CA HIS A 32 -7.08 20.16 -13.89
C HIS A 32 -6.48 18.75 -13.90
N SER A 33 -5.74 18.41 -12.85
CA SER A 33 -5.15 17.09 -12.67
C SER A 33 -6.19 16.09 -12.16
N VAL A 34 -6.31 14.93 -12.82
CA VAL A 34 -7.21 13.83 -12.45
C VAL A 34 -6.38 12.58 -12.17
N GLY A 35 -6.66 11.90 -11.06
CA GLY A 35 -5.98 10.65 -10.69
C GLY A 35 -6.40 9.48 -11.58
N HIS A 36 -5.43 8.71 -12.06
CA HIS A 36 -5.66 7.53 -12.91
C HIS A 36 -4.89 6.34 -12.36
N CYS A 37 -5.43 5.14 -12.56
CA CYS A 37 -4.73 3.91 -12.25
C CYS A 37 -3.42 3.85 -13.05
N SER A 38 -2.30 3.65 -12.38
CA SER A 38 -0.99 3.61 -13.04
C SER A 38 -0.87 2.46 -14.05
N ARG A 39 -1.65 1.38 -13.88
CA ARG A 39 -1.66 0.20 -14.75
C ARG A 39 -2.65 0.34 -15.90
N CYS A 40 -3.96 0.38 -15.63
CA CYS A 40 -4.99 0.37 -16.68
C CYS A 40 -5.41 1.77 -17.18
N LYS A 41 -4.88 2.84 -16.58
CA LYS A 41 -5.15 4.24 -16.96
C LYS A 41 -6.59 4.72 -16.77
N THR A 42 -7.49 3.89 -16.24
CA THR A 42 -8.85 4.32 -15.85
C THR A 42 -8.78 5.37 -14.74
N THR A 43 -9.65 6.39 -14.80
CA THR A 43 -9.81 7.38 -13.73
C THR A 43 -10.19 6.71 -12.41
N ILE A 44 -9.49 7.06 -11.33
CA ILE A 44 -9.73 6.51 -9.99
C ILE A 44 -10.92 7.22 -9.36
N GLU A 45 -11.77 6.45 -8.68
CA GLU A 45 -12.88 6.97 -7.89
C GLU A 45 -12.68 6.65 -6.40
N PRO A 46 -12.68 7.66 -5.53
CA PRO A 46 -12.64 7.41 -4.10
C PRO A 46 -13.97 6.82 -3.65
N ARG A 47 -13.89 5.70 -2.92
CA ARG A 47 -15.03 5.08 -2.24
C ARG A 47 -14.61 4.65 -0.84
N LEU A 48 -15.54 4.72 0.11
CA LEU A 48 -15.31 4.13 1.42
C LEU A 48 -15.44 2.61 1.32
N SER A 49 -14.47 1.90 1.90
CA SER A 49 -14.43 0.44 1.94
C SER A 49 -13.61 0.01 3.15
N MET A 50 -14.03 -1.08 3.80
CA MET A 50 -13.24 -1.73 4.85
C MET A 50 -12.01 -2.37 4.21
N GLN A 51 -10.83 -2.11 4.77
CA GLN A 51 -9.53 -2.52 4.21
C GLN A 51 -8.54 -2.77 5.36
N TRP A 52 -7.45 -3.47 5.07
CA TRP A 52 -6.33 -3.69 5.99
C TRP A 52 -5.28 -2.61 5.85
N TRP A 53 -4.86 -2.04 6.98
CA TRP A 53 -3.90 -0.94 7.04
C TRP A 53 -2.75 -1.26 7.97
N VAL A 54 -1.55 -0.86 7.58
CA VAL A 54 -0.38 -0.82 8.46
C VAL A 54 -0.24 0.59 9.02
N LYS A 55 -0.05 0.68 10.34
CA LYS A 55 0.29 1.94 11.02
C LYS A 55 1.74 2.30 10.72
N VAL A 56 1.94 3.24 9.80
CA VAL A 56 3.27 3.45 9.20
C VAL A 56 4.16 4.37 10.03
N GLY A 57 3.59 5.32 10.79
CA GLY A 57 4.36 6.36 11.49
C GLY A 57 5.63 5.86 12.21
N PRO A 58 5.55 4.84 13.09
CA PRO A 58 6.73 4.31 13.78
C PRO A 58 7.77 3.70 12.84
N LEU A 59 7.33 2.96 11.82
CA LEU A 59 8.20 2.29 10.85
C LEU A 59 8.93 3.31 9.95
N ALA A 60 8.19 4.33 9.50
CA ALA A 60 8.75 5.41 8.71
C ALA A 60 9.78 6.21 9.52
N LYS A 61 9.51 6.48 10.80
CA LYS A 61 10.47 7.13 11.69
C LYS A 61 11.78 6.31 11.78
N ALA A 62 11.69 5.01 12.01
CA ALA A 62 12.87 4.15 12.10
C ALA A 62 13.71 4.17 10.80
N ALA A 63 13.04 4.09 9.65
CA ALA A 63 13.68 4.18 8.33
C ALA A 63 14.35 5.56 8.10
N GLY A 64 13.65 6.65 8.44
CA GLY A 64 14.18 8.01 8.35
C GLY A 64 15.40 8.21 9.25
N ASP A 65 15.33 7.74 10.48
CA ASP A 65 16.42 7.88 11.46
C ASP A 65 17.67 7.13 11.03
N ALA A 66 17.54 5.94 10.42
CA ALA A 66 18.68 5.19 9.89
C ALA A 66 19.44 5.94 8.78
N VAL A 67 18.78 6.84 8.04
CA VAL A 67 19.48 7.72 7.09
C VAL A 67 20.08 8.92 7.81
N ARG A 68 19.32 9.55 8.72
CA ARG A 68 19.78 10.72 9.49
C ARG A 68 21.00 10.44 10.36
N ASP A 69 21.09 9.25 10.94
CA ASP A 69 22.20 8.81 11.79
C ASP A 69 23.37 8.19 11.00
N GLY A 70 23.23 8.03 9.69
CA GLY A 70 24.28 7.56 8.79
C GLY A 70 24.47 6.04 8.73
N ARG A 71 23.63 5.23 9.40
CA ARG A 71 23.63 3.77 9.25
C ARG A 71 23.32 3.33 7.81
N VAL A 72 22.46 4.08 7.13
CA VAL A 72 22.14 3.92 5.71
C VAL A 72 22.50 5.21 4.98
N LYS A 73 23.21 5.07 3.86
CA LYS A 73 23.60 6.20 3.01
C LYS A 73 22.84 6.11 1.69
N ILE A 74 22.19 7.20 1.30
CA ILE A 74 21.52 7.30 -0.01
C ILE A 74 22.51 7.91 -1.01
N HIS A 75 22.67 7.26 -2.16
CA HIS A 75 23.49 7.76 -3.26
C HIS A 75 22.66 7.83 -4.55
N PRO A 76 22.70 8.94 -5.31
CA PRO A 76 23.44 10.19 -5.01
C PRO A 76 22.77 10.97 -3.86
N GLN A 77 23.55 11.78 -3.14
CA GLN A 77 23.13 12.39 -1.85
C GLN A 77 21.92 13.34 -2.02
N GLU A 78 21.76 13.96 -3.19
CA GLU A 78 20.66 14.85 -3.50
C GLU A 78 19.28 14.15 -3.42
N MET A 79 19.26 12.82 -3.50
CA MET A 79 18.04 12.02 -3.32
C MET A 79 17.55 11.96 -1.88
N GLU A 80 18.38 12.29 -0.88
CA GLU A 80 17.98 12.30 0.53
C GLU A 80 16.82 13.25 0.80
N LYS A 81 16.84 14.45 0.20
CA LYS A 81 15.72 15.40 0.34
C LYS A 81 14.41 14.76 -0.10
N ARG A 82 14.43 14.11 -1.27
CA ARG A 82 13.26 13.43 -1.81
C ARG A 82 12.84 12.27 -0.91
N TYR A 83 13.79 11.51 -0.36
CA TYR A 83 13.54 10.45 0.61
C TYR A 83 12.81 10.97 1.86
N PHE A 84 13.33 12.03 2.50
CA PHE A 84 12.75 12.61 3.71
C PHE A 84 11.39 13.26 3.46
N ASP A 85 11.23 13.99 2.34
CA ASP A 85 9.93 14.57 1.93
C ASP A 85 8.83 13.50 1.90
N TRP A 86 9.17 12.26 1.57
CA TRP A 86 8.24 11.15 1.59
C TRP A 86 8.11 10.54 2.98
N VAL A 87 9.21 10.02 3.55
CA VAL A 87 9.23 9.28 4.83
C VAL A 87 8.58 10.07 5.97
N ASP A 88 8.74 11.39 6.00
CA ASP A 88 8.18 12.25 7.05
C ASP A 88 6.69 12.55 6.88
N ASN A 89 6.12 12.26 5.70
CA ASN A 89 4.73 12.54 5.34
C ASN A 89 3.94 11.28 4.97
N LEU A 90 4.43 10.08 5.32
CA LEU A 90 3.68 8.86 5.06
C LEU A 90 2.40 8.80 5.88
N HIS A 91 1.35 8.40 5.19
CA HIS A 91 0.10 8.00 5.78
C HIS A 91 0.08 6.48 5.93
N ASP A 92 -0.82 5.99 6.79
CA ASP A 92 -1.03 4.55 6.96
C ASP A 92 -1.27 3.88 5.61
N TRP A 93 -0.69 2.70 5.46
CA TRP A 93 -0.62 2.03 4.17
C TRP A 93 -1.70 0.97 4.07
N CYS A 94 -2.64 1.16 3.13
CA CYS A 94 -3.60 0.13 2.75
C CYS A 94 -2.87 -1.03 2.07
N ILE A 95 -2.82 -2.18 2.72
CA ILE A 95 -2.11 -3.38 2.26
C ILE A 95 -3.03 -4.41 1.59
N SER A 96 -4.34 -4.31 1.74
CA SER A 96 -5.29 -5.22 1.10
C SER A 96 -5.60 -4.86 -0.35
N ARG A 97 -5.74 -5.87 -1.21
CA ARG A 97 -6.05 -5.73 -2.62
C ARG A 97 -7.13 -6.75 -3.00
N GLN A 98 -8.17 -6.28 -3.67
CA GLN A 98 -9.23 -7.12 -4.26
C GLN A 98 -8.75 -7.67 -5.61
N LEU A 99 -7.63 -8.39 -5.59
CA LEU A 99 -6.99 -9.01 -6.76
C LEU A 99 -6.92 -10.52 -6.57
N TRP A 100 -6.80 -11.23 -7.69
CA TRP A 100 -6.66 -12.69 -7.70
C TRP A 100 -5.21 -13.13 -7.45
N TRP A 101 -4.25 -12.25 -7.74
CA TRP A 101 -2.82 -12.54 -7.64
C TRP A 101 -2.20 -11.84 -6.44
N GLY A 102 -1.67 -12.64 -5.51
CA GLY A 102 -0.94 -12.19 -4.33
C GLY A 102 -1.02 -13.21 -3.21
N HIS A 103 -0.32 -12.94 -2.10
CA HIS A 103 -0.43 -13.76 -0.90
C HIS A 103 -1.77 -13.45 -0.22
N ARG A 104 -2.62 -14.45 0.04
CA ARG A 104 -3.87 -14.23 0.77
C ARG A 104 -3.57 -13.69 2.17
N ILE A 105 -4.36 -12.71 2.61
CA ILE A 105 -4.24 -12.16 3.96
C ILE A 105 -4.58 -13.28 4.95
N PRO A 106 -3.75 -13.54 5.98
CA PRO A 106 -3.96 -14.64 6.91
C PRO A 106 -4.99 -14.30 8.00
N VAL A 107 -6.07 -13.60 7.64
CA VAL A 107 -7.15 -13.24 8.55
C VAL A 107 -8.37 -14.10 8.27
N TRP A 108 -9.01 -14.57 9.34
CA TRP A 108 -10.19 -15.42 9.32
C TRP A 108 -11.35 -14.74 10.04
N TYR A 109 -12.55 -14.89 9.49
CA TYR A 109 -13.79 -14.40 10.04
C TYR A 109 -14.64 -15.56 10.53
N GLY A 110 -15.15 -15.44 11.76
CA GLY A 110 -15.97 -16.45 12.41
C GLY A 110 -17.48 -16.20 12.32
N PRO A 111 -18.31 -17.22 12.61
CA PRO A 111 -19.76 -17.14 12.52
C PRO A 111 -20.42 -16.15 13.49
N ASN A 112 -19.73 -15.74 14.56
CA ASN A 112 -20.24 -14.79 15.56
C ASN A 112 -19.55 -13.42 15.47
N GLY A 113 -18.90 -13.12 14.33
CA GLY A 113 -18.20 -11.85 14.11
C GLY A 113 -16.78 -11.81 14.65
N GLU A 114 -16.18 -12.97 14.94
CA GLU A 114 -14.77 -13.08 15.31
C GLU A 114 -13.86 -12.68 14.14
N VAL A 115 -12.70 -12.09 14.46
CA VAL A 115 -11.65 -11.76 13.48
C VAL A 115 -10.31 -12.23 14.06
N VAL A 116 -9.65 -13.17 13.38
CA VAL A 116 -8.41 -13.80 13.87
C VAL A 116 -7.34 -13.69 12.79
N CYS A 117 -6.20 -13.08 13.12
CA CYS A 117 -5.00 -13.14 12.28
C CYS A 117 -4.16 -14.34 12.70
N VAL A 118 -3.89 -15.25 11.77
CA VAL A 118 -3.15 -16.49 12.00
C VAL A 118 -1.68 -16.27 11.66
N GLY A 119 -0.79 -16.46 12.64
CA GLY A 119 0.65 -16.44 12.47
C GLY A 119 1.21 -17.73 11.89
N PRO A 120 2.53 -17.80 11.63
CA PRO A 120 3.19 -18.99 11.08
C PRO A 120 3.02 -20.26 11.91
N ASP A 121 2.98 -20.12 13.24
CA ASP A 121 2.89 -21.23 14.19
C ASP A 121 1.45 -21.48 14.69
N ASP A 122 0.48 -20.69 14.21
CA ASP A 122 -0.91 -20.79 14.64
C ASP A 122 -1.70 -21.75 13.74
N GLU A 123 -2.59 -22.54 14.35
CA GLU A 123 -3.55 -23.33 13.60
C GLU A 123 -4.70 -22.43 13.11
N ALA A 124 -5.03 -22.53 11.83
CA ALA A 124 -6.20 -21.85 11.28
C ALA A 124 -7.48 -22.35 11.95
N PRO A 125 -8.45 -21.47 12.27
CA PRO A 125 -9.70 -21.88 12.87
C PRO A 125 -10.47 -22.82 11.93
N THR A 126 -11.06 -23.86 12.51
CA THR A 126 -11.81 -24.90 11.78
C THR A 126 -13.26 -24.93 12.25
N GLY A 127 -14.16 -25.42 11.40
CA GLY A 127 -15.60 -25.54 11.68
C GLY A 127 -16.48 -24.75 10.72
N GLU A 128 -17.79 -24.96 10.83
CA GLU A 128 -18.78 -24.29 9.97
C GLU A 128 -18.82 -22.77 10.24
N GLY A 129 -18.89 -21.98 9.17
CA GLY A 129 -18.98 -20.51 9.24
C GLY A 129 -17.64 -19.77 9.27
N TRP A 130 -16.53 -20.46 9.52
CA TRP A 130 -15.19 -19.88 9.38
C TRP A 130 -14.80 -19.72 7.92
N HIS A 131 -14.28 -18.55 7.57
CA HIS A 131 -13.75 -18.30 6.23
C HIS A 131 -12.58 -17.31 6.27
N GLN A 132 -11.57 -17.57 5.45
CA GLN A 132 -10.42 -16.68 5.29
C GLN A 132 -10.77 -15.49 4.39
N ASP A 133 -10.24 -14.31 4.73
CA ASP A 133 -10.31 -13.07 3.94
C ASP A 133 -9.95 -13.32 2.47
N THR A 134 -10.75 -12.82 1.54
CA THR A 134 -10.55 -12.99 0.09
C THR A 134 -9.53 -12.04 -0.50
N ASP A 135 -9.15 -11.01 0.22
CA ASP A 135 -8.15 -10.07 -0.24
C ASP A 135 -6.74 -10.68 -0.21
N VAL A 136 -5.89 -10.15 -1.09
CA VAL A 136 -4.47 -10.46 -1.14
C VAL A 136 -3.65 -9.25 -0.69
N LEU A 137 -2.44 -9.52 -0.21
CA LEU A 137 -1.47 -8.49 0.14
C LEU A 137 -0.95 -7.75 -1.09
N ASP A 138 -0.73 -6.46 -0.93
CA ASP A 138 -0.04 -5.60 -1.88
C ASP A 138 1.32 -6.20 -2.27
N THR A 139 1.68 -6.16 -3.56
CA THR A 139 2.97 -6.69 -4.04
C THR A 139 4.16 -6.00 -3.37
N TRP A 140 4.02 -4.73 -3.00
CA TRP A 140 5.05 -4.00 -2.25
C TRP A 140 5.23 -4.51 -0.82
N PHE A 141 4.24 -5.21 -0.25
CA PHE A 141 4.34 -5.85 1.06
C PHE A 141 5.32 -7.02 1.03
N SER A 142 5.15 -7.98 0.12
CA SER A 142 6.12 -9.07 0.00
C SER A 142 7.48 -8.61 -0.53
N SER A 143 7.49 -7.65 -1.47
CA SER A 143 8.74 -7.10 -2.01
C SER A 143 9.59 -6.38 -0.96
N GLY A 144 8.97 -5.79 0.07
CA GLY A 144 9.67 -5.17 1.19
C GLY A 144 10.46 -6.18 2.05
N LEU A 145 10.13 -7.47 1.98
CA LEU A 145 10.83 -8.51 2.75
C LEU A 145 12.10 -9.03 2.06
N TRP A 146 12.34 -8.61 0.80
CA TRP A 146 13.41 -9.11 -0.05
C TRP A 146 14.82 -9.18 0.60
N PRO A 147 15.28 -8.20 1.39
CA PRO A 147 16.64 -8.21 1.94
C PRO A 147 16.96 -9.40 2.82
N PHE A 148 15.96 -10.01 3.45
CA PHE A 148 16.14 -11.09 4.41
C PHE A 148 15.37 -12.37 4.04
N SER A 149 14.23 -12.27 3.33
CA SER A 149 13.48 -13.46 2.89
C SER A 149 14.28 -14.32 1.89
N THR A 150 15.12 -13.69 1.08
CA THR A 150 16.03 -14.40 0.16
C THR A 150 17.16 -15.15 0.85
N LEU A 151 17.44 -14.80 2.11
CA LEU A 151 18.45 -15.43 2.94
C LEU A 151 17.86 -16.53 3.83
N GLY A 152 16.57 -16.83 3.70
CA GLY A 152 15.90 -17.91 4.43
C GLY A 152 15.11 -17.45 5.66
N TRP A 153 14.99 -16.15 5.92
CA TRP A 153 14.03 -15.64 6.91
C TRP A 153 12.60 -16.13 6.54
N PRO A 154 11.78 -16.60 7.50
CA PRO A 154 11.90 -16.40 8.95
C PRO A 154 12.87 -17.32 9.70
N GLU A 155 13.49 -18.29 9.03
CA GLU A 155 14.46 -19.19 9.67
C GLU A 155 15.79 -18.49 9.98
N GLN A 156 16.45 -18.91 11.07
CA GLN A 156 17.76 -18.40 11.49
C GLN A 156 18.90 -19.11 10.76
N THR A 157 18.97 -18.91 9.44
CA THR A 157 19.97 -19.57 8.60
C THR A 157 21.37 -18.95 8.73
N GLU A 158 22.40 -19.71 8.38
CA GLU A 158 23.78 -19.20 8.31
C GLU A 158 23.92 -18.05 7.29
N SER A 159 23.18 -18.11 6.18
CA SER A 159 23.18 -17.06 5.16
C SER A 159 22.61 -15.75 5.70
N LEU A 160 21.51 -15.82 6.46
CA LEU A 160 20.92 -14.64 7.09
C LEU A 160 21.91 -13.99 8.05
N ALA A 161 22.53 -14.79 8.93
CA ALA A 161 23.50 -14.30 9.91
C ALA A 161 24.77 -13.70 9.26
N LYS A 162 25.19 -14.24 8.11
CA LYS A 162 26.42 -13.82 7.43
C LYS A 162 26.23 -12.60 6.51
N PHE A 163 25.09 -12.48 5.85
CA PHE A 163 24.89 -11.53 4.75
C PHE A 163 23.90 -10.41 5.05
N TYR A 164 23.14 -10.48 6.15
CA TYR A 164 22.28 -9.38 6.59
C TYR A 164 22.93 -8.63 7.78
N PRO A 165 22.95 -7.28 7.78
CA PRO A 165 22.41 -6.37 6.77
C PRO A 165 23.26 -6.28 5.49
N ASN A 166 22.58 -6.09 4.35
CA ASN A 166 23.21 -5.94 3.03
C ASN A 166 24.13 -4.71 2.95
N SER A 167 25.22 -4.77 2.18
CA SER A 167 26.17 -3.66 2.05
C SER A 167 25.72 -2.57 1.07
N VAL A 168 25.16 -2.94 -0.08
CA VAL A 168 24.74 -2.00 -1.15
C VAL A 168 23.48 -2.51 -1.83
N LEU A 169 22.50 -1.63 -2.02
CA LEU A 169 21.32 -1.85 -2.86
C LEU A 169 21.38 -0.93 -4.07
N VAL A 170 21.36 -1.50 -5.27
CA VAL A 170 21.37 -0.75 -6.53
C VAL A 170 19.99 -0.79 -7.15
N THR A 171 19.39 0.38 -7.43
CA THR A 171 18.04 0.47 -7.99
C THR A 171 17.78 1.82 -8.67
N GLY A 172 16.65 1.91 -9.38
CA GLY A 172 16.16 3.16 -9.97
C GLY A 172 15.50 4.07 -8.94
N TYR A 173 15.58 5.40 -9.17
CA TYR A 173 15.00 6.39 -8.26
C TYR A 173 13.46 6.35 -8.18
N ASP A 174 12.81 5.72 -9.16
CA ASP A 174 11.37 5.63 -9.30
C ASP A 174 10.72 4.75 -8.22
N ILE A 175 11.48 3.77 -7.68
CA ILE A 175 11.01 2.87 -6.62
C ILE A 175 11.70 3.10 -5.27
N LEU A 176 12.40 4.22 -5.10
CA LEU A 176 12.98 4.65 -3.82
C LEU A 176 11.93 4.63 -2.69
N PHE A 177 10.70 5.01 -3.00
CA PHE A 177 9.60 5.07 -2.03
C PHE A 177 8.81 3.76 -1.91
N PHE A 178 8.42 3.20 -3.05
CA PHE A 178 7.56 2.02 -3.08
C PHE A 178 8.30 0.76 -2.64
N TRP A 179 9.62 0.72 -2.80
CA TRP A 179 10.43 -0.46 -2.50
C TRP A 179 11.50 -0.20 -1.43
N VAL A 180 12.42 0.73 -1.65
CA VAL A 180 13.57 0.92 -0.74
C VAL A 180 13.11 1.32 0.66
N ALA A 181 12.23 2.32 0.77
CA ALA A 181 11.67 2.71 2.07
C ALA A 181 10.90 1.57 2.74
N ARG A 182 10.20 0.70 1.98
CA ARG A 182 9.50 -0.48 2.52
C ARG A 182 10.46 -1.52 3.06
N MET A 183 11.56 -1.79 2.35
CA MET A 183 12.63 -2.67 2.82
C MET A 183 13.26 -2.15 4.11
N MET A 184 13.50 -0.85 4.21
CA MET A 184 14.03 -0.24 5.44
C MET A 184 13.03 -0.31 6.59
N MET A 185 11.75 -0.01 6.33
CA MET A 185 10.68 -0.08 7.34
C MET A 185 10.58 -1.46 7.97
N PHE A 186 10.62 -2.53 7.16
CA PHE A 186 10.54 -3.89 7.66
C PHE A 186 11.85 -4.37 8.26
N GLY A 187 12.98 -4.12 7.59
CA GLY A 187 14.29 -4.58 8.06
C GLY A 187 14.79 -3.90 9.35
N LEU A 188 14.26 -2.73 9.71
CA LEU A 188 14.56 -2.04 10.96
C LEU A 188 13.51 -2.28 12.06
N TYR A 189 12.41 -2.94 11.72
CA TYR A 189 11.39 -3.37 12.67
C TYR A 189 11.56 -4.82 13.11
N ALA A 190 11.91 -5.70 12.16
CA ALA A 190 12.08 -7.14 12.34
C ALA A 190 13.30 -7.51 13.19
#